data_AF-A0ABF7Q8P5-F1
#
_entry.id   AF-A0ABF7Q8P5-F1
#
_cell.length_a   1.000
_cell.length_b   1.000
_cell.length_c   1.000
_cell.angle_alpha   90.00
_cell.angle_beta   90.00
_cell.angle_gamma   90.00
#
_symmetry.space_group_name_H-M   'P 1'
#
loop_
_entity.id
_entity.type
_entity.pdbx_description
1 polymer ?
#
loop_
_entity_poly.entity_id
_entity_poly.type
_entity_poly.pdbx_seq_one_letter_code
_entity_poly.pdbx_strand_id
1 'polypeptide(L)'
;MSVTDFKHSLAGDAPAAGLSPVLAGLWWLAKGDWDRAHRIIQDEPGREAAWAHAHLHRVEGDLGNAGYWYRQAGQKVATDALDIEFERIISALMGSSGP
;
A
#
# COMPACT_ATOMS: atom_id res chain seq x y z
N MET A 1 11.47 7.92 -7.45
CA MET A 1 11.90 7.49 -6.10
C MET A 1 12.08 5.98 -6.14
N SER A 2 13.16 5.43 -5.57
CA SER A 2 13.35 3.97 -5.52
C SER A 2 12.67 3.36 -4.28
N VAL A 3 12.50 2.03 -4.27
CA VAL A 3 12.06 1.29 -3.07
C VAL A 3 13.01 1.51 -1.90
N THR A 4 14.32 1.58 -2.17
CA THR A 4 15.33 1.88 -1.15
C THR A 4 15.11 3.26 -0.54
N ASP A 5 14.86 4.29 -1.38
CA ASP A 5 14.57 5.64 -0.89
C ASP A 5 13.28 5.67 -0.06
N PHE A 6 12.25 4.94 -0.48
CA PHE A 6 11.01 4.78 0.28
C PHE A 6 11.28 4.21 1.67
N LYS A 7 12.01 3.10 1.75
CA LYS A 7 12.37 2.47 3.03
C LYS A 7 13.23 3.39 3.89
N HIS A 8 14.20 4.10 3.31
CA HIS A 8 15.02 5.07 4.05
C HIS A 8 14.19 6.21 4.62
N SER A 9 13.16 6.67 3.89
CA SER A 9 12.28 7.74 4.35
C SER A 9 11.48 7.38 5.61
N LEU A 10 11.31 6.09 5.94
CA LEU A 10 10.63 5.63 7.16
C LEU A 10 11.34 6.07 8.46
N ALA A 11 12.61 6.48 8.38
CA ALA A 11 13.32 7.07 9.51
C ALA A 11 12.78 8.46 9.92
N GLY A 12 12.02 9.12 9.04
CA GLY A 12 11.37 10.39 9.32
C GLY A 12 10.02 10.25 10.05
N ASP A 13 9.42 11.42 10.32
CA ASP A 13 8.13 11.55 11.02
C ASP A 13 6.93 11.71 10.07
N ALA A 14 7.18 11.88 8.77
CA ALA A 14 6.14 12.03 7.77
C ALA A 14 6.60 11.52 6.38
N PRO A 15 5.65 11.07 5.53
CA PRO A 15 5.94 10.72 4.15
C PRO A 15 6.46 11.94 3.36
N ALA A 16 7.31 11.69 2.36
CA ALA A 16 7.79 12.74 1.47
C ALA A 16 6.63 13.44 0.73
N ALA A 17 6.70 14.76 0.60
CA ALA A 17 5.60 15.60 0.05
C ALA A 17 5.21 15.28 -1.41
N GLY A 18 6.02 14.51 -2.15
CA GLY A 18 5.74 14.09 -3.52
C GLY A 18 5.16 12.68 -3.66
N LEU A 19 4.89 11.98 -2.55
CA LEU A 19 4.23 10.67 -2.61
C LEU A 19 2.76 10.82 -2.99
N SER A 20 2.25 9.89 -3.82
CA SER A 20 0.81 9.76 -4.01
C SER A 20 0.13 9.43 -2.67
N PRO A 21 -1.15 9.76 -2.50
CA PRO A 21 -1.87 9.42 -1.26
C PRO A 21 -1.80 7.93 -0.93
N VAL A 22 -1.93 7.03 -1.92
CA VAL A 22 -1.79 5.58 -1.72
C VAL A 22 -0.41 5.20 -1.19
N LEU A 23 0.67 5.75 -1.77
CA LEU A 23 2.04 5.51 -1.28
C LEU A 23 2.27 6.11 0.12
N ALA A 24 1.66 7.27 0.41
CA ALA A 24 1.69 7.88 1.75
C ALA A 24 0.96 6.99 2.78
N GLY A 25 -0.17 6.39 2.42
CA GLY A 25 -0.87 5.42 3.26
C GLY A 25 -0.03 4.18 3.54
N LEU A 26 0.60 3.60 2.52
CA LEU A 26 1.51 2.46 2.68
C LEU A 26 2.75 2.82 3.54
N TRP A 27 3.19 4.08 3.51
CA TRP A 27 4.26 4.56 4.39
C TRP A 27 3.84 4.53 5.86
N TRP A 28 2.62 4.96 6.18
CA TRP A 28 2.08 4.87 7.55
C TRP A 28 1.88 3.43 7.99
N LEU A 29 1.46 2.54 7.09
CA LEU A 29 1.36 1.11 7.37
C LEU A 29 2.73 0.54 7.77
N ALA A 30 3.79 0.87 7.02
CA ALA A 30 5.16 0.43 7.33
C ALA A 30 5.70 0.99 8.66
N LYS A 31 5.15 2.12 9.14
CA LYS A 31 5.44 2.68 10.48
C LYS A 31 4.63 2.02 11.59
N GLY A 32 3.71 1.11 11.26
CA GLY A 32 2.80 0.46 12.20
C GLY A 32 1.55 1.27 12.52
N ASP A 33 1.30 2.39 11.84
CA ASP A 33 0.10 3.23 12.01
C ASP A 33 -0.97 2.79 11.01
N TRP A 34 -1.59 1.65 11.31
CA TRP A 34 -2.62 1.04 10.45
C TRP A 34 -3.84 1.95 10.28
N ASP A 35 -4.31 2.61 11.36
CA ASP A 35 -5.49 3.47 11.31
C ASP A 35 -5.29 4.65 10.36
N ARG A 36 -4.11 5.27 10.39
CA ARG A 36 -3.78 6.37 9.48
C ARG A 36 -3.61 5.88 8.05
N ALA A 37 -2.97 4.73 7.85
CA ALA A 37 -2.85 4.12 6.54
C ALA A 37 -4.23 3.83 5.92
N HIS A 38 -5.11 3.20 6.69
CA HIS A 38 -6.46 2.85 6.26
C HIS A 38 -7.27 4.09 5.92
N ARG A 39 -7.25 5.13 6.76
CA ARG A 39 -7.97 6.38 6.49
C ARG A 39 -7.54 7.04 5.18
N ILE A 40 -6.22 7.13 4.94
CA ILE A 40 -5.70 7.73 3.71
C ILE A 40 -6.10 6.91 2.49
N ILE A 41 -5.92 5.59 2.55
CA ILE A 41 -6.19 4.70 1.40
C ILE A 41 -7.70 4.61 1.12
N GLN A 42 -8.55 4.69 2.15
CA GLN A 42 -10.00 4.64 2.02
C GLN A 42 -10.60 5.80 1.23
N ASP A 43 -9.98 6.98 1.28
CA ASP A 43 -10.44 8.16 0.55
C ASP A 43 -10.00 8.14 -0.93
N GLU A 44 -9.14 7.19 -1.33
CA GLU A 44 -8.59 7.12 -2.68
C GLU A 44 -9.35 6.13 -3.58
N PRO A 45 -9.77 6.55 -4.79
CA PRO A 45 -10.38 5.66 -5.74
C PRO A 45 -9.35 4.86 -6.55
N GLY A 46 -9.84 3.82 -7.23
CA GLY A 46 -9.08 3.15 -8.30
C GLY A 46 -8.32 1.91 -7.87
N ARG A 47 -7.67 1.28 -8.86
CA ARG A 47 -7.09 -0.06 -8.73
C ARG A 47 -5.87 -0.09 -7.81
N GLU A 48 -5.13 1.02 -7.75
CA GLU A 48 -3.96 1.18 -6.90
C GLU A 48 -4.34 1.23 -5.42
N ALA A 49 -5.31 2.08 -5.07
CA ALA A 49 -5.88 2.15 -3.72
C ALA A 49 -6.51 0.82 -3.32
N ALA A 50 -7.26 0.18 -4.22
CA ALA A 50 -7.83 -1.14 -3.98
C ALA A 50 -6.74 -2.20 -3.69
N TRP A 51 -5.59 -2.15 -4.36
CA TRP A 51 -4.51 -3.10 -4.08
C TRP A 51 -3.87 -2.84 -2.71
N ALA A 52 -3.67 -1.58 -2.34
CA ALA A 52 -3.19 -1.21 -1.01
C ALA A 52 -4.18 -1.62 0.10
N HIS A 53 -5.50 -1.48 -0.13
CA HIS A 53 -6.53 -1.98 0.77
C HIS A 53 -6.48 -3.50 0.96
N ALA A 54 -6.26 -4.26 -0.12
CA ALA A 54 -6.13 -5.70 -0.04
C ALA A 54 -4.99 -6.11 0.89
N HIS A 55 -3.86 -5.40 0.80
CA HIS A 55 -2.71 -5.63 1.66
C HIS A 55 -2.97 -5.21 3.11
N LEU A 56 -3.62 -4.07 3.36
CA LEU A 56 -4.01 -3.63 4.71
C LEU A 56 -4.81 -4.71 5.46
N HIS A 57 -5.80 -5.31 4.80
CA HIS A 57 -6.61 -6.36 5.40
C HIS A 57 -5.87 -7.70 5.53
N ARG A 58 -4.86 -7.98 4.69
CA ARG A 58 -3.96 -9.11 4.93
C ARG A 58 -3.12 -8.92 6.19
N VAL A 59 -2.63 -7.70 6.45
CA VAL A 59 -1.89 -7.37 7.68
C VAL A 59 -2.78 -7.52 8.92
N GLU A 60 -4.05 -7.10 8.83
CA GLU A 60 -5.05 -7.23 9.90
C GLU A 60 -5.54 -8.68 10.11
N GLY A 61 -5.44 -9.53 9.09
CA GLY A 61 -5.90 -10.92 9.11
C GLY A 61 -7.32 -11.13 8.55
N ASP A 62 -7.98 -10.08 8.05
CA ASP A 62 -9.26 -10.18 7.36
C ASP A 62 -9.07 -10.62 5.90
N LEU A 63 -8.84 -11.92 5.71
CA LEU A 63 -8.60 -12.51 4.40
C LEU A 63 -9.83 -12.44 3.48
N GLY A 64 -11.04 -12.38 4.06
CA GLY A 64 -12.29 -12.27 3.29
C GLY A 64 -12.37 -10.90 2.61
N ASN A 65 -12.12 -9.83 3.37
CA ASN A 65 -12.14 -8.48 2.86
C ASN A 65 -10.92 -8.17 1.99
N ALA A 66 -9.73 -8.68 2.33
CA ALA A 66 -8.59 -8.66 1.44
C ALA A 66 -8.93 -9.27 0.07
N GLY A 67 -9.61 -10.41 0.06
CA GLY A 67 -10.11 -11.07 -1.16
C GLY A 67 -11.05 -10.22 -1.99
N TYR A 68 -11.93 -9.42 -1.36
CA TYR A 68 -12.78 -8.45 -2.05
C TYR A 68 -11.94 -7.37 -2.74
N TRP A 69 -10.97 -6.78 -2.03
CA TRP A 69 -10.14 -5.70 -2.54
C TRP A 69 -9.16 -6.13 -3.63
N TYR A 70 -8.61 -7.36 -3.58
CA TYR A 70 -7.84 -7.90 -4.71
C TYR A 70 -8.65 -7.94 -6.00
N ARG A 71 -9.93 -8.31 -5.92
CA ARG A 71 -10.83 -8.32 -7.08
C ARG A 71 -11.05 -6.90 -7.62
N GLN A 72 -11.26 -5.92 -6.74
CA GLN A 72 -11.39 -4.51 -7.14
C GLN A 72 -10.10 -3.97 -7.79
N ALA A 73 -8.93 -4.39 -7.29
CA ALA A 73 -7.63 -4.05 -7.88
C ALA A 73 -7.39 -4.74 -9.24
N GLY A 74 -8.13 -5.80 -9.55
CA GLY A 74 -7.83 -6.70 -10.67
C GLY A 74 -6.50 -7.42 -10.48
N GLN A 75 -6.16 -7.74 -9.23
CA GLN A 75 -4.95 -8.46 -8.83
C GLN A 75 -5.31 -9.86 -8.36
N LYS A 76 -4.36 -10.80 -8.50
CA LYS A 76 -4.49 -12.11 -7.85
C LYS A 76 -4.27 -11.95 -6.34
N VAL A 77 -5.01 -12.74 -5.55
CA VAL A 77 -4.77 -12.83 -4.11
C VAL A 77 -3.33 -13.26 -3.89
N ALA A 78 -2.59 -12.48 -3.13
CA ALA A 78 -1.20 -12.77 -2.82
C ALA A 78 -1.11 -13.90 -1.80
N THR A 79 -0.18 -14.82 -2.04
CA THR A 79 0.11 -15.98 -1.17
C THR A 79 1.54 -15.96 -0.64
N ASP A 80 2.34 -14.99 -1.07
CA ASP A 80 3.67 -14.71 -0.57
C ASP A 80 3.60 -14.02 0.80
N ALA A 81 4.76 -13.88 1.44
CA ALA A 81 4.87 -13.20 2.73
C ALA A 81 4.47 -11.72 2.62
N LEU A 82 3.97 -11.14 3.73
CA LEU A 82 3.43 -9.77 3.74
C LEU A 82 4.47 -8.74 3.30
N ASP A 83 5.71 -8.88 3.75
CA ASP A 83 6.83 -8.02 3.38
C ASP A 83 7.16 -8.10 1.88
N ILE A 84 7.17 -9.31 1.31
CA ILE A 84 7.37 -9.53 -0.12
C ILE A 84 6.25 -8.89 -0.94
N GLU A 85 4.99 -9.07 -0.52
CA GLU A 85 3.87 -8.41 -1.19
C GLU A 85 3.99 -6.89 -1.11
N PHE A 86 4.26 -6.35 0.09
CA PHE A 86 4.37 -4.93 0.32
C PHE A 86 5.40 -4.31 -0.62
N GLU A 87 6.57 -4.94 -0.76
CA GLU A 87 7.61 -4.50 -1.69
C GLU A 87 7.16 -4.52 -3.15
N ARG A 88 6.41 -5.54 -3.59
CA ARG A 88 5.85 -5.58 -4.94
C ARG A 88 4.86 -4.46 -5.19
N ILE A 89 4.00 -4.15 -4.22
CA ILE A 89 3.01 -3.06 -4.32
C ILE A 89 3.73 -1.73 -4.47
N ILE A 90 4.60 -1.37 -3.52
CA ILE A 90 5.28 -0.07 -3.56
C ILE A 90 6.14 0.07 -4.83
N SER A 91 6.78 -1.01 -5.28
CA SER A 91 7.56 -1.02 -6.53
C SER A 91 6.69 -0.72 -7.74
N ALA A 92 5.52 -1.36 -7.82
CA ALA A 92 4.59 -1.15 -8.93
C ALA A 92 4.04 0.28 -8.92
N LEU A 93 3.58 0.77 -7.76
CA LEU A 93 2.98 2.10 -7.63
C LEU A 93 3.97 3.25 -7.86
N MET A 94 5.27 3.04 -7.60
CA MET A 94 6.30 4.04 -7.92
C MET A 94 6.70 4.04 -9.40
N GLY A 95 6.49 2.94 -10.12
CA GLY A 95 6.72 2.84 -11.56
C GLY A 95 5.50 3.23 -12.41
N SER A 96 4.30 3.19 -11.82
CA SER A 96 3.04 3.61 -12.42
C SER A 96 2.86 5.12 -12.29
N SER A 97 3.68 5.90 -12.99
CA SER A 97 3.24 7.23 -13.42
C SER A 97 2.20 7.00 -14.51
N GLY A 98 0.91 7.14 -14.20
CA GLY A 98 -0.15 7.02 -15.21
C GLY A 98 0.07 8.00 -16.38
N PRO A 99 -0.38 7.66 -17.61
CA PRO A 99 -0.40 8.59 -18.74
C PRO A 99 -1.34 9.79 -18.51
#